data_AF-A0A7V8XDR9-F1
#
_entry.id   AF-A0A7V8XDR9-F1
#
_cell.length_a   1.000
_cell.length_b   1.000
_cell.length_c   1.000
_cell.angle_alpha   90.00
_cell.angle_beta   90.00
_cell.angle_gamma   90.00
#
_symmetry.space_group_name_H-M   'P 1'
#
loop_
_entity.id
_entity.type
_entity.pdbx_description
1 polymer ?
#
loop_
_entity_poly.entity_id
_entity_poly.type
_entity_poly.pdbx_seq_one_letter_code
_entity_poly.pdbx_strand_id
1 'polypeptide(L)'
;MSGVDALTGVYTLPCPGRGESRVRLSSFREIERLPGPAHPSIYRVVFDCSCGGDHVALVGHDALDWAPLGLDEATTFLNLMTSRTDDLATELVALASARIDRGEWPWSFFCYLEDAPRPVTPSSFRLLDGSVHRVAVAVSCPCCGSTSINLVTPAHVDVPFHSDRSVGVVAGAFEDRSLATRETFRAELSAAIIDDRRLELHA
;
A
#
# COMPACT_ATOMS: atom_id res chain seq x y z
N MET A 1 7.40 -16.35 10.04
CA MET A 1 6.37 -16.15 9.00
C MET A 1 6.01 -14.70 9.04
N SER A 2 6.11 -13.99 7.91
CA SER A 2 5.71 -12.58 7.86
C SER A 2 4.20 -12.49 8.06
N GLY A 3 3.76 -11.85 9.15
CA GLY A 3 2.34 -11.67 9.46
C GLY A 3 1.95 -10.19 9.40
N VAL A 4 0.72 -9.89 9.02
CA VAL A 4 0.15 -8.54 9.04
C VAL A 4 -0.88 -8.45 10.14
N ASP A 5 -0.76 -7.43 10.97
CA ASP A 5 -1.77 -7.05 11.95
C ASP A 5 -2.78 -6.12 11.25
N ALA A 6 -3.97 -6.64 10.93
CA ALA A 6 -4.97 -5.95 10.12
C ALA A 6 -5.54 -4.70 10.82
N LEU A 7 -5.53 -4.67 12.15
CA LEU A 7 -6.04 -3.54 12.93
C LEU A 7 -5.08 -2.34 12.90
N THR A 8 -3.78 -2.60 12.78
CA THR A 8 -2.75 -1.55 12.82
C THR A 8 -2.06 -1.30 11.49
N GLY A 9 -2.30 -2.14 10.48
CA GLY A 9 -1.64 -2.10 9.17
C GLY A 9 -0.13 -2.40 9.26
N VAL A 10 0.28 -3.14 10.30
CA VAL A 10 1.70 -3.38 10.60
C VAL A 10 2.12 -4.76 10.12
N TYR A 11 3.15 -4.77 9.28
CA TYR A 11 3.83 -5.97 8.79
C TYR A 11 4.94 -6.37 9.77
N THR A 12 4.99 -7.64 10.10
CA THR A 12 6.12 -8.26 10.82
C THR A 12 7.04 -8.90 9.79
N LEU A 13 8.22 -8.32 9.57
CA LEU A 13 9.18 -8.74 8.56
C LEU A 13 10.51 -9.18 9.22
N PRO A 14 11.27 -10.11 8.60
CA PRO A 14 12.54 -10.56 9.15
C PRO A 14 13.59 -9.44 9.17
N CYS A 15 14.31 -9.30 10.29
CA CYS A 15 15.41 -8.36 10.45
C CYS A 15 16.68 -9.11 10.90
N PRO A 16 17.79 -9.08 10.13
CA PRO A 16 19.03 -9.75 10.52
C PRO A 16 19.60 -9.30 11.88
N GLY A 17 19.37 -8.04 12.26
CA GLY A 17 19.90 -7.49 13.52
C GLY A 17 19.01 -7.72 14.76
N ARG A 18 17.70 -7.97 14.57
CA ARG A 18 16.72 -8.07 15.68
C ARG A 18 15.84 -9.32 15.62
N GLY A 19 16.04 -10.19 14.65
CA GLY A 19 15.16 -11.32 14.34
C GLY A 19 13.96 -10.88 13.50
N GLU A 20 13.12 -10.02 14.07
CA GLU A 20 11.92 -9.49 13.41
C GLU A 20 11.81 -7.97 13.62
N SER A 21 11.12 -7.30 12.71
CA SER A 21 10.79 -5.88 12.80
C SER A 21 9.34 -5.64 12.40
N ARG A 22 8.69 -4.73 13.13
CA ARG A 22 7.33 -4.26 12.86
C ARG A 22 7.41 -2.98 12.03
N VAL A 23 6.88 -3.00 10.82
CA VAL A 23 6.94 -1.88 9.86
C VAL A 23 5.60 -1.64 9.20
N ARG A 24 5.32 -0.41 8.78
CA ARG A 24 4.13 -0.08 8.00
C ARG A 24 4.45 -0.01 6.51
N LEU A 25 3.43 0.00 5.67
CA LEU A 25 3.56 0.05 4.22
C LEU A 25 4.28 1.33 3.76
N SER A 26 4.07 2.45 4.44
CA SER A 26 4.78 3.72 4.26
C SER A 26 6.30 3.66 4.53
N SER A 27 6.77 2.63 5.24
CA SER A 27 8.20 2.36 5.48
C SER A 27 8.83 1.49 4.40
N PHE A 28 8.03 0.98 3.45
CA PHE A 28 8.57 0.25 2.32
C PHE A 28 9.28 1.25 1.41
N ARG A 29 10.19 0.74 0.59
CA ARG A 29 11.02 1.53 -0.33
C ARG A 29 10.89 1.04 -1.75
N GLU A 30 10.73 -0.27 -1.93
CA GLU A 30 10.62 -0.92 -3.22
C GLU A 30 9.75 -2.17 -3.07
N ILE A 31 8.86 -2.38 -4.04
CA ILE A 31 8.05 -3.58 -4.16
C ILE A 31 8.20 -4.10 -5.59
N GLU A 32 8.74 -5.30 -5.71
CA GLU A 32 9.03 -5.93 -6.99
C GLU A 32 8.40 -7.31 -7.03
N ARG A 33 7.56 -7.57 -8.05
CA ARG A 33 7.04 -8.92 -8.28
C ARG A 33 8.15 -9.82 -8.84
N LEU A 34 8.41 -10.93 -8.15
CA LEU A 34 9.38 -11.91 -8.63
C LEU A 34 8.82 -12.74 -9.78
N PRO A 35 9.68 -13.20 -10.72
CA PRO A 35 9.26 -14.10 -11.79
C PRO A 35 8.71 -15.41 -11.19
N GLY A 36 7.59 -15.90 -11.71
CA GLY A 36 6.92 -17.07 -11.14
C GLY A 36 5.47 -17.23 -11.57
N PRO A 37 4.71 -18.11 -10.91
CA PRO A 37 3.31 -18.34 -11.22
C PRO A 37 2.48 -17.06 -11.03
N ALA A 38 1.37 -16.99 -11.77
CA ALA A 38 0.42 -15.89 -11.64
C ALA A 38 -0.12 -15.80 -10.20
N HIS A 39 -0.43 -16.96 -9.60
CA HIS A 39 -0.88 -17.12 -8.21
C HIS A 39 -0.32 -18.42 -7.60
N PRO A 40 0.18 -18.39 -6.35
CA PRO A 40 0.45 -17.17 -5.57
C PRO A 40 1.68 -16.43 -6.12
N SER A 41 1.55 -15.13 -6.37
CA SER A 41 2.70 -14.28 -6.67
C SER A 41 3.48 -13.95 -5.40
N ILE A 42 4.81 -13.85 -5.55
CA ILE A 42 5.72 -13.48 -4.47
C ILE A 42 6.36 -12.15 -4.84
N TYR A 43 6.45 -11.26 -3.86
CA TYR A 43 7.04 -9.94 -3.98
C TYR A 43 8.31 -9.87 -3.15
N ARG A 44 9.36 -9.32 -3.76
CA ARG A 44 10.53 -8.83 -3.05
C ARG A 44 10.22 -7.42 -2.57
N VAL A 45 10.29 -7.22 -1.26
CA VAL A 45 10.06 -5.93 -0.62
C VAL A 45 11.36 -5.46 0.00
N VAL A 46 11.77 -4.23 -0.32
CA VAL A 46 12.80 -3.49 0.41
C VAL A 46 12.10 -2.55 1.39
N PHE A 47 12.48 -2.58 2.65
CA PHE A 47 11.88 -1.75 3.69
C PHE A 47 12.93 -1.11 4.61
N ASP A 48 12.60 0.07 5.11
CA ASP A 48 13.38 0.78 6.11
C ASP A 48 13.12 0.17 7.49
N CYS A 49 14.13 -0.48 8.05
CA CYS A 49 14.03 -1.16 9.31
C CYS A 49 14.38 -0.24 10.48
N SER A 50 13.67 -0.38 11.59
CA SER A 50 13.96 0.32 12.85
C SER A 50 15.35 0.06 13.45
N CYS A 51 16.11 -0.90 12.90
CA CYS A 51 17.52 -1.10 13.24
C CYS A 51 18.47 -0.10 12.55
N GLY A 52 17.95 0.75 11.65
CA GLY A 52 18.72 1.80 10.95
C GLY A 52 19.27 1.37 9.60
N GLY A 53 18.76 0.30 9.00
CA GLY A 53 19.20 -0.17 7.67
C GLY A 53 18.05 -0.66 6.82
N ASP A 54 18.24 -0.65 5.51
CA ASP A 54 17.29 -1.23 4.57
C ASP A 54 17.43 -2.76 4.53
N HIS A 55 16.30 -3.46 4.54
CA HIS A 55 16.26 -4.92 4.55
C HIS A 55 15.33 -5.45 3.47
N VAL A 56 15.58 -6.70 3.07
CA VAL A 56 14.78 -7.39 2.07
C VAL A 56 13.92 -8.45 2.75
N ALA A 57 12.64 -8.48 2.39
CA ALA A 57 11.71 -9.55 2.76
C ALA A 57 10.99 -10.09 1.53
N LEU A 58 10.55 -11.34 1.63
CA LEU A 58 9.63 -11.95 0.68
C LEU A 58 8.22 -11.90 1.27
N VAL A 59 7.27 -11.38 0.49
CA VAL A 59 5.88 -11.22 0.89
C VAL A 59 5.00 -11.84 -0.20
N GLY A 60 4.07 -12.71 0.18
CA GLY A 60 3.10 -13.26 -0.76
C GLY A 60 1.99 -12.25 -1.07
N HIS A 61 1.31 -12.42 -2.21
CA HIS A 61 0.14 -11.62 -2.59
C HIS A 61 -0.89 -11.50 -1.46
N ASP A 62 -1.23 -12.62 -0.81
CA ASP A 62 -2.22 -12.66 0.27
C ASP A 62 -1.81 -11.76 1.44
N ALA A 63 -0.54 -11.84 1.86
CA ALA A 63 -0.01 -10.98 2.91
C ALA A 63 0.07 -9.50 2.51
N LEU A 64 0.32 -9.20 1.22
CA LEU A 64 0.50 -7.83 0.76
C LEU A 64 -0.84 -7.09 0.54
N ASP A 65 -1.79 -7.74 -0.12
CA ASP A 65 -3.02 -7.10 -0.61
C ASP A 65 -4.26 -7.43 0.24
N TRP A 66 -4.32 -8.64 0.80
CA TRP A 66 -5.54 -9.16 1.44
C TRP A 66 -5.48 -9.14 2.96
N ALA A 67 -4.34 -9.52 3.54
CA ALA A 67 -4.15 -9.56 4.99
C ALA A 67 -4.41 -8.20 5.68
N PRO A 68 -4.06 -7.03 5.11
CA PRO A 68 -4.41 -5.75 5.72
C PRO A 68 -5.93 -5.51 5.81
N LEU A 69 -6.75 -6.21 5.03
CA LEU A 69 -8.21 -6.13 5.08
C LEU A 69 -8.83 -7.03 6.17
N GLY A 70 -8.01 -7.81 6.89
CA GLY A 70 -8.46 -8.67 7.99
C GLY A 70 -9.01 -10.03 7.58
N LEU A 71 -8.80 -10.46 6.33
CA LEU A 71 -9.33 -11.72 5.79
C LEU A 71 -8.84 -12.98 6.51
N ASP A 72 -7.61 -12.95 7.02
CA ASP A 72 -6.97 -14.08 7.70
C ASP A 72 -6.77 -13.85 9.21
N GLU A 73 -7.46 -12.85 9.79
CA GLU A 73 -7.27 -12.45 11.18
C GLU A 73 -7.96 -13.43 12.15
N ALA A 74 -7.19 -14.27 12.83
CA ALA A 74 -7.70 -15.27 13.77
C ALA A 74 -8.09 -14.70 15.15
N THR A 75 -8.18 -13.37 15.28
CA THR A 75 -8.46 -12.68 16.55
C THR A 75 -9.96 -12.64 16.85
N THR A 76 -10.32 -12.65 18.13
CA THR A 76 -11.71 -12.47 18.59
C THR A 76 -11.82 -11.22 19.45
N PHE A 77 -13.02 -10.65 19.57
CA PHE A 77 -13.27 -9.49 20.41
C PHE A 77 -14.57 -9.65 21.23
N LEU A 78 -14.63 -8.99 22.39
CA LEU A 78 -15.86 -8.92 23.18
C LEU A 78 -16.76 -7.81 22.62
N ASN A 79 -17.86 -8.20 21.99
CA ASN A 79 -18.91 -7.29 21.56
C ASN A 79 -19.74 -6.86 22.77
N LEU A 80 -19.55 -5.62 23.21
CA LEU A 80 -20.22 -5.06 24.38
C LEU A 80 -21.74 -4.90 24.19
N MET A 81 -22.21 -4.80 22.94
CA MET A 81 -23.64 -4.62 22.64
C MET A 81 -24.42 -5.93 22.74
N THR A 82 -23.76 -7.07 22.48
CA THR A 82 -24.35 -8.41 22.54
C THR A 82 -23.87 -9.22 23.76
N SER A 83 -22.83 -8.75 24.45
CA SER A 83 -22.10 -9.46 25.50
C SER A 83 -21.55 -10.82 25.04
N ARG A 84 -21.13 -10.91 23.77
CA ARG A 84 -20.59 -12.13 23.17
C ARG A 84 -19.18 -11.91 22.65
N THR A 85 -18.42 -13.01 22.56
CA THR A 85 -17.15 -13.03 21.85
C THR A 85 -17.43 -13.32 20.38
N ASP A 86 -17.15 -12.36 19.52
CA ASP A 86 -17.36 -12.46 18.07
C ASP A 86 -16.01 -12.59 17.34
N ASP A 87 -16.05 -13.13 16.12
CA ASP A 87 -14.89 -13.33 15.25
C ASP A 87 -14.55 -12.03 14.51
N LEU A 88 -13.29 -11.57 14.63
CA LEU A 88 -12.90 -10.28 14.08
C LEU A 88 -12.81 -10.31 12.55
N ALA A 89 -12.29 -11.38 11.95
CA ALA A 89 -12.20 -11.51 10.50
C ALA A 89 -13.57 -11.41 9.84
N THR A 90 -14.59 -12.07 10.40
CA THR A 90 -15.96 -12.02 9.89
C THR A 90 -16.50 -10.59 9.83
N GLU A 91 -16.29 -9.81 10.88
CA GLU A 91 -16.74 -8.41 10.95
C GLU A 91 -15.94 -7.50 10.00
N LEU A 92 -14.61 -7.65 9.94
CA LEU A 92 -13.77 -6.85 9.04
C LEU A 92 -14.08 -7.14 7.57
N VAL A 93 -14.31 -8.41 7.20
CA VAL A 93 -14.69 -8.81 5.84
C VAL A 93 -16.07 -8.28 5.47
N ALA A 94 -17.04 -8.34 6.39
CA ALA A 94 -18.36 -7.77 6.17
C ALA A 94 -18.28 -6.25 5.97
N LEU A 95 -17.49 -5.55 6.78
CA LEU A 95 -17.26 -4.11 6.64
C LEU A 95 -16.56 -3.76 5.32
N ALA A 96 -15.51 -4.49 4.97
CA ALA A 96 -14.76 -4.29 3.73
C ALA A 96 -15.66 -4.48 2.50
N SER A 97 -16.43 -5.57 2.47
CA SER A 97 -17.42 -5.84 1.40
C SER A 97 -18.43 -4.71 1.28
N ALA A 98 -19.02 -4.28 2.41
CA ALA A 98 -20.01 -3.21 2.41
C ALA A 98 -19.45 -1.86 1.94
N ARG A 99 -18.16 -1.60 2.14
CA ARG A 99 -17.49 -0.39 1.60
C ARG A 99 -17.27 -0.50 0.11
N ILE A 100 -16.74 -1.63 -0.36
CA ILE A 100 -16.51 -1.89 -1.79
C ILE A 100 -17.83 -1.80 -2.57
N ASP A 101 -18.93 -2.34 -2.03
CA ASP A 101 -20.27 -2.23 -2.64
C ASP A 101 -20.77 -0.78 -2.79
N ARG A 102 -20.24 0.15 -1.99
CA ARG A 102 -20.51 1.60 -2.10
C ARG A 102 -19.54 2.34 -3.02
N GLY A 103 -18.63 1.63 -3.68
CA GLY A 103 -17.55 2.21 -4.47
C GLY A 103 -16.40 2.78 -3.64
N GLU A 104 -16.35 2.49 -2.34
CA GLU A 104 -15.21 2.84 -1.49
C GLU A 104 -14.15 1.75 -1.57
N TRP A 105 -12.99 2.09 -2.12
CA TRP A 105 -11.90 1.14 -2.32
C TRP A 105 -10.85 1.23 -1.22
N PRO A 106 -10.19 0.12 -0.85
CA PRO A 106 -9.16 0.12 0.20
C PRO A 106 -8.02 1.10 -0.06
N TRP A 107 -7.54 1.17 -1.30
CA TRP A 107 -6.58 2.18 -1.75
C TRP A 107 -6.99 2.71 -3.12
N SER A 108 -6.72 3.99 -3.35
CA SER A 108 -7.01 4.63 -4.62
C SER A 108 -6.01 5.75 -4.89
N PHE A 109 -5.49 5.80 -6.10
CA PHE A 109 -4.48 6.77 -6.51
C PHE A 109 -4.84 7.43 -7.83
N PHE A 110 -4.27 8.60 -8.10
CA PHE A 110 -4.52 9.29 -9.35
C PHE A 110 -3.65 8.70 -10.47
N CYS A 111 -4.28 8.31 -11.57
CA CYS A 111 -3.60 7.92 -12.79
C CYS A 111 -3.47 9.16 -13.69
N TYR A 112 -2.23 9.60 -13.92
CA TYR A 112 -1.97 10.80 -14.73
C TYR A 112 -2.42 10.63 -16.18
N LEU A 113 -2.20 9.46 -16.78
CA LEU A 113 -2.56 9.20 -18.18
C LEU A 113 -4.07 9.17 -18.42
N GLU A 114 -4.81 8.60 -17.47
CA GLU A 114 -6.27 8.49 -17.53
C GLU A 114 -6.98 9.74 -17.00
N ASP A 115 -6.22 10.69 -16.43
CA ASP A 115 -6.70 11.88 -15.73
C ASP A 115 -7.82 11.58 -14.72
N ALA A 116 -7.69 10.46 -13.99
CA ALA A 116 -8.73 9.94 -13.11
C ALA A 116 -8.17 9.15 -11.92
N PRO A 117 -8.86 9.15 -10.76
CA PRO A 117 -8.57 8.24 -9.67
C PRO A 117 -8.89 6.78 -10.05
N ARG A 118 -8.02 5.86 -9.63
CA ARG A 118 -8.16 4.42 -9.89
C ARG A 118 -7.99 3.63 -8.60
N PRO A 119 -8.87 2.65 -8.33
CA PRO A 119 -8.64 1.66 -7.30
C PRO A 119 -7.36 0.88 -7.57
N VAL A 120 -6.57 0.65 -6.53
CA VAL A 120 -5.34 -0.14 -6.61
C VAL A 120 -5.16 -1.01 -5.37
N THR A 121 -4.22 -1.93 -5.46
CA THR A 121 -3.73 -2.73 -4.33
C THR A 121 -2.26 -2.40 -4.04
N PRO A 122 -1.75 -2.68 -2.83
CA PRO A 122 -0.34 -2.49 -2.49
C PRO A 122 0.66 -3.14 -3.45
N SER A 123 0.30 -4.28 -4.06
CA SER A 123 1.10 -4.92 -5.11
C SER A 123 1.27 -4.12 -6.40
N SER A 124 0.49 -3.04 -6.59
CA SER A 124 0.64 -2.08 -7.68
C SER A 124 1.67 -0.99 -7.38
N PHE A 125 2.17 -0.91 -6.14
CA PHE A 125 3.23 0.03 -5.78
C PHE A 125 4.58 -0.50 -6.28
N ARG A 126 5.46 0.42 -6.69
CA ARG A 126 6.80 0.09 -7.21
C ARG A 126 7.89 0.64 -6.31
N LEU A 127 7.82 1.95 -6.05
CA LEU A 127 8.78 2.68 -5.24
C LEU A 127 8.05 3.58 -4.26
N LEU A 128 8.62 3.69 -3.06
CA LEU A 128 8.09 4.50 -1.99
C LEU A 128 9.20 5.32 -1.35
N ASP A 129 8.91 6.58 -1.06
CA ASP A 129 9.76 7.41 -0.22
C ASP A 129 8.94 8.14 0.84
N GLY A 130 8.95 7.57 2.04
CA GLY A 130 8.27 8.10 3.20
C GLY A 130 9.08 9.16 3.95
N SER A 131 8.38 10.22 4.34
CA SER A 131 8.76 11.21 5.35
C SER A 131 7.71 11.21 6.48
N VAL A 132 7.91 12.02 7.52
CA VAL A 132 6.97 12.11 8.66
C VAL A 132 5.57 12.58 8.23
N HIS A 133 5.46 13.37 7.16
CA HIS A 133 4.19 14.04 6.77
C HIS A 133 3.65 13.62 5.41
N ARG A 134 4.50 13.08 4.55
CA ARG A 134 4.17 12.71 3.17
C ARG A 134 4.90 11.44 2.77
N VAL A 135 4.24 10.64 1.95
CA VAL A 135 4.81 9.49 1.27
C VAL A 135 4.65 9.72 -0.22
N ALA A 136 5.76 9.70 -0.95
CA ALA A 136 5.72 9.60 -2.40
C ALA A 136 5.60 8.13 -2.79
N VAL A 137 4.64 7.81 -3.66
CA VAL A 137 4.36 6.44 -4.12
C VAL A 137 4.34 6.43 -5.63
N ALA A 138 5.24 5.68 -6.26
CA ALA A 138 5.14 5.31 -7.66
C ALA A 138 4.17 4.13 -7.78
N VAL A 139 3.03 4.35 -8.43
CA VAL A 139 1.93 3.38 -8.54
C VAL A 139 1.70 3.05 -10.01
N SER A 140 1.75 1.77 -10.34
CA SER A 140 1.35 1.28 -11.66
C SER A 140 -0.18 1.17 -11.72
N CYS A 141 -0.78 1.83 -12.70
CA CYS A 141 -2.23 1.80 -12.89
C CYS A 141 -2.68 0.42 -13.41
N PRO A 142 -3.59 -0.29 -12.71
CA PRO A 142 -4.05 -1.60 -13.16
C PRO A 142 -4.91 -1.54 -14.43
N CYS A 143 -5.40 -0.36 -14.81
CA CYS A 143 -6.25 -0.17 -15.98
C CYS A 143 -5.44 0.06 -17.27
N CYS A 144 -4.50 1.00 -17.28
CA CYS A 144 -3.73 1.37 -18.48
C CYS A 144 -2.26 0.93 -18.43
N GLY A 145 -1.77 0.42 -17.29
CA GLY A 145 -0.39 0.00 -17.10
C GLY A 145 0.63 1.14 -16.92
N SER A 146 0.23 2.41 -17.07
CA SER A 146 1.13 3.55 -16.85
C SER A 146 1.48 3.73 -15.37
N THR A 147 2.67 4.21 -15.07
CA THR A 147 3.07 4.53 -13.69
C THR A 147 2.89 6.02 -13.41
N SER A 148 2.28 6.36 -12.28
CA SER A 148 2.10 7.73 -11.80
C SER A 148 2.71 7.89 -10.40
N ILE A 149 3.30 9.04 -10.11
CA ILE A 149 3.86 9.34 -8.78
C ILE A 149 2.88 10.22 -8.02
N ASN A 150 2.42 9.71 -6.87
CA ASN A 150 1.47 10.38 -6.01
C ASN A 150 2.12 10.72 -4.66
N LEU A 151 1.88 11.92 -4.15
CA LEU A 151 2.28 12.37 -2.81
C LEU A 151 1.05 12.39 -1.91
N VAL A 152 1.07 11.54 -0.91
CA VAL A 152 -0.05 11.26 -0.01
C VAL A 152 0.38 11.33 1.45
N THR A 153 -0.56 11.31 2.38
CA THR A 153 -0.25 11.14 3.81
C THR A 153 0.18 9.69 4.11
N PRO A 154 0.93 9.44 5.20
CA PRO A 154 1.19 8.07 5.63
C PRO A 154 -0.09 7.25 5.88
N ALA A 155 -1.14 7.89 6.42
CA ALA A 155 -2.42 7.24 6.67
C ALA A 155 -3.09 6.73 5.39
N HIS A 156 -2.94 7.45 4.27
CA HIS A 156 -3.44 7.03 2.96
C HIS A 156 -2.89 5.68 2.50
N VAL A 157 -1.64 5.40 2.86
CA VAL A 157 -0.95 4.17 2.48
C VAL A 157 -1.18 3.09 3.54
N ASP A 158 -1.09 3.46 4.82
CA ASP A 158 -1.03 2.52 5.94
C ASP A 158 -2.40 2.03 6.43
N VAL A 159 -3.48 2.75 6.13
CA VAL A 159 -4.83 2.44 6.64
C VAL A 159 -5.77 2.15 5.48
N PRO A 160 -6.21 0.90 5.28
CA PRO A 160 -7.20 0.57 4.27
C PRO A 160 -8.47 1.42 4.40
N PHE A 161 -9.03 1.83 3.27
CA PHE A 161 -10.21 2.70 3.15
C PHE A 161 -10.02 4.12 3.73
N HIS A 162 -8.80 4.50 4.10
CA HIS A 162 -8.46 5.90 4.34
C HIS A 162 -7.94 6.51 3.04
N SER A 163 -8.69 7.45 2.48
CA SER A 163 -8.27 8.21 1.30
C SER A 163 -8.09 9.68 1.64
N ASP A 164 -7.02 10.24 1.11
CA ASP A 164 -6.78 11.68 1.18
C ASP A 164 -7.78 12.32 0.22
N ARG A 165 -8.37 13.46 0.61
CA ARG A 165 -9.33 14.16 -0.26
C ARG A 165 -8.67 14.69 -1.53
N SER A 166 -7.41 15.07 -1.43
CA SER A 166 -6.55 15.45 -2.55
C SER A 166 -5.15 14.90 -2.36
N VAL A 167 -4.49 14.62 -3.48
CA VAL A 167 -3.13 14.10 -3.53
C VAL A 167 -2.30 14.97 -4.46
N GLY A 168 -1.02 15.11 -4.13
CA GLY A 168 -0.07 15.69 -5.06
C GLY A 168 0.25 14.67 -6.15
N VAL A 169 0.27 15.08 -7.41
CA VAL A 169 0.64 14.22 -8.54
C VAL A 169 1.78 14.89 -9.29
N VAL A 170 2.87 14.15 -9.46
CA VAL A 170 3.98 14.63 -10.30
C VAL A 170 3.50 14.68 -11.75
N ALA A 171 3.76 15.80 -12.44
CA ALA A 171 3.37 15.97 -13.82
C ALA A 171 4.08 14.95 -14.74
N GLY A 172 3.31 14.02 -15.31
CA GLY A 172 3.78 13.04 -16.28
C GLY A 172 3.34 11.61 -15.97
N ALA A 173 3.18 10.81 -17.02
CA ALA A 173 3.13 9.36 -16.93
C ALA A 173 4.54 8.80 -17.16
N PHE A 174 4.95 7.85 -16.33
CA PHE A 174 6.28 7.28 -16.35
C PHE A 174 6.23 5.88 -16.97
N GLU A 175 7.18 5.62 -17.86
CA GLU A 175 7.43 4.26 -18.35
C GLU A 175 8.13 3.43 -17.28
N ASP A 176 7.93 2.12 -17.30
CA ASP A 176 8.45 1.21 -16.28
C ASP A 176 9.99 1.27 -16.11
N ARG A 177 10.72 1.71 -17.14
CA ARG A 177 12.17 1.87 -17.11
C ARG A 177 12.65 3.23 -16.59
N SER A 178 11.81 4.27 -16.60
CA SER A 178 12.24 5.59 -16.13
C SER A 178 12.34 5.68 -14.60
N LEU A 179 11.64 4.81 -13.88
CA LEU A 179 11.69 4.68 -12.42
C LEU A 179 12.34 3.36 -11.99
N ALA A 180 13.42 2.96 -12.67
CA ALA A 180 14.07 1.67 -12.40
C ALA A 180 14.79 1.61 -11.05
N THR A 181 15.16 2.75 -10.46
CA THR A 181 15.89 2.82 -9.18
C THR A 181 15.35 3.89 -8.26
N ARG A 182 15.63 3.73 -6.95
CA ARG A 182 15.25 4.68 -5.90
C ARG A 182 15.93 6.04 -6.09
N GLU A 183 17.17 6.05 -6.59
CA GLU A 183 17.92 7.28 -6.87
C GLU A 183 17.24 8.10 -7.96
N THR A 184 16.84 7.46 -9.07
CA THR A 184 16.14 8.14 -10.15
C THR A 184 14.77 8.62 -9.67
N PHE A 185 14.02 7.80 -8.93
CA PHE A 185 12.75 8.22 -8.33
C PHE A 185 12.88 9.45 -7.42
N ARG A 186 13.91 9.51 -6.57
CA ARG A 186 14.20 10.68 -5.72
C ARG A 186 14.61 11.90 -6.54
N ALA A 187 15.38 11.71 -7.60
CA ALA A 187 15.78 12.79 -8.50
C ALA A 187 14.54 13.41 -9.18
N GLU A 188 13.64 12.57 -9.72
CA GLU A 188 12.36 13.00 -10.30
C GLU A 188 11.54 13.79 -9.27
N LEU A 189 11.36 13.26 -8.06
CA LEU A 189 10.64 13.95 -6.98
C LEU A 189 11.23 15.32 -6.64
N SER A 190 12.56 15.46 -6.66
CA SER A 190 13.23 16.72 -6.34
C SER A 190 13.07 17.80 -7.41
N ALA A 191 12.89 17.39 -8.67
CA ALA A 191 12.75 18.29 -9.82
C ALA A 191 11.29 18.48 -10.27
N ALA A 192 10.37 17.69 -9.70
CA ALA A 192 8.98 17.60 -10.12
C ALA A 192 8.18 18.89 -9.89
N ILE A 193 7.32 19.19 -10.85
CA ILE A 193 6.15 20.04 -10.63
C ILE A 193 5.03 19.13 -10.12
N ILE A 194 4.45 19.51 -8.98
CA ILE A 194 3.42 18.74 -8.29
C ILE A 194 2.10 19.48 -8.40
N ASP A 195 1.13 18.82 -9.02
CA ASP A 195 -0.24 19.29 -9.11
C ASP A 195 -1.10 18.69 -8.00
N ASP A 196 -2.01 19.47 -7.42
CA ASP A 196 -3.05 18.91 -6.55
C ASP A 196 -4.18 18.30 -7.40
N ARG A 197 -4.56 17.06 -7.10
CA ARG A 197 -5.66 16.34 -7.75
C ARG A 197 -6.59 15.76 -6.70
N ARG A 198 -7.90 15.87 -6.94
CA ARG A 198 -8.92 15.30 -6.05
C ARG A 198 -9.08 13.81 -6.34
N LEU A 199 -9.20 13.01 -5.29
CA LEU A 199 -9.49 11.58 -5.39
C LEU A 199 -10.99 11.33 -5.18
N GLU A 200 -11.80 11.75 -6.15
CA GLU A 200 -13.23 11.44 -6.17
C GLU A 200 -13.46 10.30 -7.15
N LEU A 201 -13.60 9.08 -6.63
CA LEU A 201 -14.02 7.93 -7.46
C LEU A 201 -15.46 8.16 -7.89
N HIS A 202 -15.71 8.11 -9.20
CA HIS A 202 -17.08 8.09 -9.71
C HIS A 202 -17.73 6.76 -9.31
N ALA A 203 -18.81 6.85 -8.54
CA ALA A 203 -19.67 5.71 -8.19
C ALA A 203 -20.53 5.26 -9.37
#